data_AF-A0A7X6PA30-F1
#
_entry.id   AF-A0A7X6PA30-F1
#
_cell.length_a   1.000
_cell.length_b   1.000
_cell.length_c   1.000
_cell.angle_alpha   90.00
_cell.angle_beta   90.00
_cell.angle_gamma   90.00
#
_symmetry.space_group_name_H-M   'P 1'
#
loop_
_entity.id
_entity.type
_entity.pdbx_description
1 polymer ?
#
loop_
_entity_poly.entity_id
_entity_poly.type
_entity_poly.pdbx_seq_one_letter_code
_entity_poly.pdbx_strand_id
1 'polypeptide(L)'
;VYTHDPYVEVWPELEDAKVEKDLNSVLPQADVVIFAVGHNQYKHLDPAEVVAMCQGTKPLIVDCSNFLNDEVINEYKQLGCKVRGVGKGHII
;
A
#
# COMPACT_ATOMS: atom_id res chain seq x y z
N VAL A 1 2.27 7.96 -11.20
CA VAL A 1 2.18 6.96 -10.11
C VAL A 1 3.52 6.94 -9.41
N TYR A 2 3.56 6.84 -8.09
CA TYR A 2 4.81 6.64 -7.38
C TYR A 2 4.94 5.16 -7.04
N THR A 3 6.09 4.56 -7.33
CA THR A 3 6.30 3.11 -7.18
C THR A 3 7.44 2.86 -6.23
N HIS A 4 7.27 1.86 -5.37
CA HIS A 4 8.31 1.39 -4.48
C HIS A 4 8.45 -0.11 -4.62
N ASP A 5 9.69 -0.58 -4.76
CA ASP A 5 10.03 -1.99 -4.65
C ASP A 5 11.49 -2.14 -4.18
N PRO A 6 11.74 -2.79 -3.03
CA PRO A 6 13.09 -2.93 -2.51
C PRO A 6 13.99 -3.79 -3.41
N TYR A 7 13.41 -4.66 -4.24
CA TYR A 7 14.15 -5.64 -5.05
C TYR A 7 14.31 -5.23 -6.52
N VAL A 8 13.49 -4.32 -7.05
CA VAL A 8 13.57 -3.88 -8.45
C VAL A 8 14.66 -2.82 -8.61
N GLU A 9 15.69 -3.12 -9.41
CA GLU A 9 16.78 -2.17 -9.71
C GLU A 9 16.51 -1.35 -10.97
N VAL A 10 15.94 -1.98 -12.00
CA VAL A 10 15.63 -1.34 -13.28
C VAL A 10 14.28 -1.86 -13.75
N TRP A 11 13.42 -0.93 -14.18
CA TRP A 11 12.14 -1.24 -14.82
C TRP A 11 12.05 -0.49 -16.16
N PRO A 12 12.56 -1.08 -17.26
CA PRO A 12 12.66 -0.40 -18.56
C PRO A 12 11.30 0.04 -19.14
N GLU A 13 10.25 -0.71 -18.85
CA GLU A 13 8.88 -0.44 -19.33
C GLU A 13 8.17 0.68 -18.55
N LEU A 14 8.75 1.15 -17.44
CA LEU A 14 8.21 2.27 -16.66
C LEU A 14 8.88 3.57 -17.09
N GLU A 15 8.41 4.15 -18.20
CA GLU A 15 9.05 5.29 -18.86
C GLU A 15 8.97 6.59 -18.03
N ASP A 16 7.89 6.80 -17.29
CA ASP A 16 7.56 8.08 -16.63
C ASP A 16 7.83 8.11 -15.12
N ALA A 17 8.33 7.03 -14.52
CA ALA A 17 8.54 6.96 -13.08
C ALA A 17 9.72 6.06 -12.70
N LYS A 18 10.44 6.47 -11.65
CA LYS A 18 11.47 5.64 -11.03
C LYS A 18 10.84 4.75 -9.96
N VAL A 19 11.36 3.54 -9.81
CA VAL A 19 11.07 2.69 -8.66
C VAL A 19 11.91 3.16 -7.48
N GLU A 20 11.24 3.68 -6.47
CA GLU A 20 11.88 4.14 -5.24
C GLU A 20 12.17 3.00 -4.27
N LYS A 21 13.16 3.23 -3.41
CA LYS A 21 13.60 2.29 -2.37
C LYS A 21 13.17 2.69 -0.95
N ASP A 22 12.59 3.88 -0.81
CA ASP A 22 12.08 4.41 0.46
C ASP A 22 10.59 4.73 0.32
N LEU A 23 9.78 4.16 1.20
CA LEU A 23 8.34 4.39 1.26
C LEU A 23 8.00 5.87 1.51
N ASN A 24 8.84 6.61 2.25
CA ASN A 24 8.65 8.04 2.49
C ASN A 24 8.78 8.89 1.22
N SER A 25 9.37 8.35 0.15
CA SER A 25 9.47 9.04 -1.14
C SER A 25 8.21 8.87 -2.00
N VAL A 26 7.31 7.94 -1.65
CA VAL A 26 6.16 7.57 -2.51
C VAL A 26 4.80 7.71 -1.85
N LEU A 27 4.72 7.59 -0.52
CA LEU A 27 3.47 7.64 0.22
C LEU A 27 2.93 9.05 0.54
N PRO A 28 3.73 10.12 0.70
CA PRO A 28 3.19 11.43 1.02
C PRO A 28 2.06 11.87 0.07
N GLN A 29 0.94 12.31 0.65
CA GLN A 29 -0.27 12.75 -0.05
C GLN A 29 -0.94 11.67 -0.92
N ALA A 30 -0.66 10.38 -0.69
CA ALA A 30 -1.32 9.31 -1.43
C ALA A 30 -2.82 9.23 -1.09
N ASP A 31 -3.69 9.40 -2.10
CA ASP A 31 -5.12 9.12 -1.99
C ASP A 31 -5.44 7.62 -2.05
N VAL A 32 -4.54 6.84 -2.66
CA VAL A 32 -4.67 5.39 -2.85
C VAL A 32 -3.31 4.73 -2.64
N VAL A 33 -3.27 3.68 -1.81
CA VAL A 33 -2.09 2.84 -1.60
C VAL A 33 -2.41 1.44 -2.11
N ILE A 34 -1.63 0.96 -3.07
CA ILE A 34 -1.83 -0.34 -3.71
C ILE A 34 -0.67 -1.26 -3.34
N PHE A 35 -0.97 -2.31 -2.58
CA PHE A 35 -0.06 -3.44 -2.42
C PHE A 35 -0.15 -4.34 -3.65
N ALA A 36 0.63 -4.00 -4.67
CA ALA A 36 0.62 -4.70 -5.96
C ALA A 36 1.22 -6.12 -5.88
N VAL A 37 2.13 -6.36 -4.93
CA VAL A 37 2.86 -7.62 -4.74
C VAL A 37 2.95 -7.98 -3.25
N GLY A 38 3.07 -9.27 -2.94
CA GLY A 38 3.07 -9.80 -1.58
C GLY A 38 4.44 -9.95 -0.94
N HIS A 39 5.30 -8.93 -1.03
CA HIS A 39 6.63 -8.96 -0.39
C HIS A 39 6.51 -9.03 1.13
N ASN A 40 7.44 -9.72 1.79
CA ASN A 40 7.43 -9.83 3.25
C ASN A 40 7.54 -8.46 3.93
N GLN A 41 8.29 -7.51 3.35
CA GLN A 41 8.35 -6.14 3.88
C GLN A 41 6.97 -5.49 4.01
N TYR A 42 6.09 -5.68 3.02
CA TYR A 42 4.76 -5.07 3.02
C TYR A 42 3.78 -5.76 3.96
N LYS A 43 3.94 -7.07 4.14
CA LYS A 43 3.11 -7.86 5.07
C LYS A 43 3.29 -7.47 6.54
N HIS A 44 4.44 -6.87 6.89
CA HIS A 44 4.78 -6.49 8.25
C HIS A 44 4.72 -4.97 8.48
N LEU A 45 4.20 -4.19 7.53
CA LEU A 45 3.96 -2.78 7.75
C LEU A 45 2.81 -2.58 8.73
N ASP A 46 3.02 -1.72 9.72
CA ASP A 46 1.95 -1.28 10.62
C ASP A 46 0.99 -0.33 9.87
N PRO A 47 -0.32 -0.62 9.84
CA PRO A 47 -1.32 0.27 9.25
C PRO A 47 -1.25 1.73 9.73
N ALA A 48 -0.97 1.96 11.00
CA ALA A 48 -0.86 3.31 11.57
C ALA A 48 0.33 4.07 10.99
N GLU A 49 1.48 3.38 10.80
CA GLU A 49 2.66 3.95 10.17
C GLU A 49 2.42 4.28 8.70
N VAL A 50 1.77 3.37 7.96
CA VAL A 50 1.42 3.60 6.54
C VAL A 50 0.52 4.83 6.40
N VAL A 51 -0.53 4.93 7.21
CA VAL A 51 -1.46 6.08 7.17
C VAL A 51 -0.76 7.37 7.59
N ALA A 52 0.15 7.32 8.57
CA ALA A 52 0.94 8.48 8.97
C ALA A 52 1.87 8.98 7.84
N MET A 53 2.53 8.07 7.12
CA MET A 53 3.38 8.40 5.96
C MET A 53 2.61 9.08 4.83
N CYS A 54 1.29 8.90 4.75
CA CYS A 54 0.46 9.55 3.73
C CYS A 54 0.18 11.04 4.00
N GLN A 55 0.66 11.61 5.12
CA GLN A 55 0.66 13.05 5.42
C GLN A 55 -0.69 13.75 5.26
N GLY A 56 -1.70 13.24 5.97
CA GLY A 56 -3.00 13.90 6.12
C GLY A 56 -4.13 13.30 5.28
N THR A 57 -3.83 12.40 4.36
CA THR A 57 -4.85 11.64 3.64
C THR A 57 -5.30 10.40 4.43
N LYS A 58 -6.46 9.86 4.06
CA LYS A 58 -6.98 8.56 4.52
C LYS A 58 -7.10 7.66 3.28
N PRO A 59 -6.00 7.01 2.87
CA PRO A 59 -5.94 6.38 1.56
C PRO A 59 -6.96 5.25 1.41
N LEU A 60 -7.41 5.02 0.17
CA LEU A 60 -7.96 3.74 -0.21
C LEU A 60 -6.82 2.71 -0.24
N ILE A 61 -6.91 1.69 0.61
CA ILE A 61 -5.97 0.56 0.63
C ILE A 61 -6.46 -0.52 -0.33
N VAL A 62 -5.60 -0.95 -1.25
CA VAL A 62 -5.89 -2.00 -2.21
C VAL A 62 -4.87 -3.13 -2.08
N ASP A 63 -5.34 -4.33 -1.76
CA ASP A 63 -4.51 -5.54 -1.70
C ASP A 63 -4.72 -6.42 -2.93
N CYS A 64 -3.73 -6.44 -3.83
CA CYS A 64 -3.75 -7.27 -5.05
C CYS A 64 -3.17 -8.67 -4.82
N SER A 65 -2.63 -8.96 -3.63
CA SER A 65 -1.94 -10.21 -3.29
C SER A 65 -2.64 -11.03 -2.20
N ASN A 66 -3.80 -10.59 -1.72
CA ASN A 66 -4.65 -11.27 -0.74
C ASN A 66 -3.91 -11.62 0.57
N PHE A 67 -3.01 -10.75 1.05
CA PHE A 67 -2.26 -10.97 2.29
C PHE A 67 -2.79 -10.18 3.49
N LEU A 68 -3.59 -9.14 3.30
CA LEU A 68 -4.21 -8.44 4.43
C LEU A 68 -5.27 -9.36 5.04
N ASN A 69 -5.11 -9.73 6.30
CA ASN A 69 -6.10 -10.50 7.04
C ASN A 69 -7.19 -9.57 7.62
N ASP A 70 -8.24 -10.14 8.20
CA ASP A 70 -9.37 -9.35 8.71
C ASP A 70 -8.98 -8.41 9.86
N GLU A 71 -8.00 -8.79 10.68
CA GLU A 71 -7.47 -7.98 11.78
C GLU A 71 -6.84 -6.69 11.24
N VAL A 72 -5.88 -6.82 10.32
CA VAL A 72 -5.20 -5.68 9.68
C VAL A 72 -6.18 -4.83 8.86
N ILE A 73 -7.14 -5.45 8.18
CA ILE A 73 -8.19 -4.71 7.46
C ILE A 73 -9.02 -3.85 8.43
N ASN A 74 -9.36 -4.38 9.60
CA ASN A 74 -10.11 -3.66 10.61
C ASN A 74 -9.31 -2.49 11.19
N GLU A 75 -8.00 -2.65 11.38
CA GLU A 75 -7.11 -1.55 11.80
C GLU A 75 -7.11 -0.40 10.78
N TYR A 76 -6.93 -0.69 9.49
CA TYR A 76 -7.03 0.34 8.44
C TYR A 76 -8.41 1.03 8.45
N LYS A 77 -9.50 0.29 8.63
CA LYS A 77 -10.86 0.84 8.71
C LYS A 77 -11.02 1.77 9.92
N GLN A 78 -10.49 1.39 11.09
CA GLN A 78 -10.51 2.23 12.30
C GLN A 78 -9.70 3.52 12.13
N LEU A 79 -8.61 3.46 11.35
CA LEU A 79 -7.82 4.64 10.99
C LEU A 79 -8.51 5.57 9.97
N GLY A 80 -9.69 5.20 9.47
CA GLY A 80 -10.50 5.96 8.52
C GLY A 80 -10.31 5.58 7.05
N CYS A 81 -9.53 4.54 6.77
CA CYS A 81 -9.28 4.08 5.40
C CYS A 81 -10.43 3.21 4.90
N LYS A 82 -10.60 3.20 3.57
CA LYS A 82 -11.39 2.15 2.90
C LYS A 82 -10.44 1.06 2.44
N VAL A 83 -10.90 -0.19 2.42
CA VAL A 83 -10.09 -1.33 1.97
C VAL A 83 -10.81 -2.10 0.86
N ARG A 84 -10.08 -2.46 -0.17
CA ARG A 84 -10.49 -3.37 -1.26
C ARG A 84 -9.37 -4.37 -1.52
N GLY A 85 -9.70 -5.52 -2.09
CA GLY A 85 -8.66 -6.49 -2.45
C GLY A 85 -9.20 -7.76 -3.09
N VAL A 86 -8.29 -8.51 -3.70
CA VAL A 86 -8.58 -9.82 -4.29
C VAL A 86 -9.02 -10.78 -3.19
N GLY A 87 -10.09 -11.55 -3.42
CA GLY A 87 -10.60 -12.54 -2.46
C GLY A 87 -11.29 -11.94 -1.24
N LYS A 88 -11.56 -10.64 -1.20
CA LYS A 88 -12.19 -9.95 -0.06
C LYS A 88 -13.68 -9.63 -0.30
N GLY A 89 -14.44 -10.57 -0.84
CA GLY A 89 -15.89 -10.37 -1.09
C GLY A 89 -16.72 -10.09 0.17
N HIS A 90 -16.17 -10.41 1.34
CA HIS A 90 -16.84 -10.28 2.65
C HIS A 90 -16.65 -8.91 3.33
N ILE A 91 -15.70 -8.07 2.88
CA ILE A 91 -15.36 -6.82 3.58
C ILE A 91 -16.12 -5.58 3.08
N ILE A 92 -17.05 -5.77 2.14
CA ILE A 92 -17.75 -4.71 1.38
C ILE A 92 -18.63 -3.87 2.29
#